data_AF-A0A179SIG9-F1
#
_entry.id   AF-A0A179SIG9-F1
#
_cell.length_a   1.000
_cell.length_b   1.000
_cell.length_c   1.000
_cell.angle_alpha   90.00
_cell.angle_beta   90.00
_cell.angle_gamma   90.00
#
_symmetry.space_group_name_H-M   'P 1'
#
loop_
_entity.id
_entity.type
_entity.pdbx_description
1 polymer ?
#
loop_
_entity_poly.entity_id
_entity_poly.type
_entity_poly.pdbx_seq_one_letter_code
_entity_poly.pdbx_strand_id
1 'polypeptide(L)'
;MSRRVFAKVSRPEHGRMIDRFVMRCSECPAEETLGRQNYGPGEAVKQVPKKFSAKGWTVGGANDGSADLCPACSGRHRERPHLKLVSPTTEEPIMKHTKPADPIAAVAGITKPSAEPLREMSRDDRRVIFAKLDDVYVDEKTGYSAGWTDDKVATDLGVPRAWVATIRDENFGPGVNEELTKILGEVGELTRQHEGVKSRLSELQRLETALAADIARITGTAKRLQGLTGAR
;
A
#
# COMPACT_ATOMS: atom_id res chain seq x y z
N MET A 1 -33.31 -7.10 -6.99
CA MET A 1 -31.85 -7.27 -6.83
C MET A 1 -31.56 -7.59 -5.37
N SER A 2 -31.15 -8.82 -5.06
CA SER A 2 -30.87 -9.23 -3.68
C SER A 2 -29.64 -8.48 -3.17
N ARG A 3 -29.75 -7.79 -2.03
CA ARG A 3 -28.61 -7.12 -1.39
C ARG A 3 -27.82 -8.16 -0.61
N ARG A 4 -26.50 -8.19 -0.81
CA ARG A 4 -25.59 -9.07 -0.07
C ARG A 4 -25.76 -8.91 1.45
N VAL A 5 -26.02 -10.01 2.15
CA VAL A 5 -26.13 -10.03 3.62
C VAL A 5 -24.89 -10.70 4.20
N PHE A 6 -24.19 -10.00 5.10
CA PHE A 6 -23.02 -10.54 5.76
C PHE A 6 -23.42 -11.32 7.01
N ALA A 7 -22.93 -12.56 7.12
CA ALA A 7 -23.17 -13.40 8.28
C ALA A 7 -22.62 -12.77 9.56
N LYS A 8 -23.30 -13.03 10.67
CA LYS A 8 -22.88 -12.63 12.02
C LYS A 8 -22.71 -13.85 12.90
N VAL A 9 -21.69 -13.84 13.74
CA VAL A 9 -21.49 -14.83 14.79
C VAL A 9 -21.48 -14.10 16.13
N SER A 10 -22.30 -14.56 17.07
CA SER A 10 -22.31 -14.06 18.44
C SER A 10 -21.19 -14.75 19.22
N ARG A 11 -20.20 -13.99 19.71
CA ARG A 11 -19.13 -14.51 20.56
C ARG A 11 -19.22 -13.90 21.97
N PRO A 12 -19.02 -14.70 23.04
CA PRO A 12 -19.00 -14.17 24.40
C PRO A 12 -17.71 -13.37 24.62
N GLU A 13 -17.85 -12.11 25.01
CA GLU A 13 -16.74 -11.20 25.32
C GLU A 13 -17.13 -10.37 26.55
N HIS A 14 -16.31 -10.43 27.61
CA HIS A 14 -16.58 -9.76 28.89
C HIS A 14 -17.98 -10.02 29.49
N GLY A 15 -18.47 -11.27 29.39
CA GLY A 15 -19.76 -11.68 29.98
C GLY A 15 -21.00 -11.22 29.20
N ARG A 16 -20.83 -10.65 28.00
CA ARG A 16 -21.93 -10.30 27.09
C ARG A 16 -21.73 -10.97 25.73
N MET A 17 -22.83 -11.41 25.11
CA MET A 17 -22.79 -11.91 23.73
C MET A 17 -22.69 -10.73 22.76
N ILE A 18 -21.62 -10.69 21.96
CA ILE A 18 -21.40 -9.63 20.98
C ILE A 18 -21.46 -10.22 19.58
N ASP A 19 -22.33 -9.65 18.75
CA ASP A 19 -22.42 -10.00 17.33
C ASP A 19 -21.24 -9.40 16.56
N ARG A 20 -20.52 -10.26 15.84
CA ARG A 20 -19.42 -9.89 14.95
C ARG A 20 -19.73 -10.34 13.54
N PHE A 21 -19.48 -9.46 12.57
CA PHE A 21 -19.50 -9.86 11.17
C PHE A 21 -18.39 -10.86 10.89
N VAL A 22 -18.71 -11.94 10.18
CA VAL A 22 -17.78 -13.01 9.85
C VAL A 22 -17.70 -13.18 8.34
N MET A 23 -16.47 -13.38 7.85
CA MET A 23 -16.20 -13.75 6.46
C MET A 23 -15.47 -15.09 6.46
N ARG A 24 -15.92 -15.99 5.57
CA ARG A 24 -15.36 -17.33 5.39
C ARG A 24 -14.80 -17.42 3.98
N CYS A 25 -13.64 -18.03 3.85
CA CYS A 25 -13.07 -18.29 2.53
C CYS A 25 -13.85 -19.43 1.87
N SER A 26 -14.08 -19.33 0.56
CA SER A 26 -14.74 -20.39 -0.20
C SER A 26 -13.85 -21.59 -0.52
N GLU A 27 -12.52 -21.41 -0.46
CA GLU A 27 -11.55 -22.46 -0.87
C GLU A 27 -10.79 -23.09 0.29
N CYS A 28 -10.87 -22.50 1.49
CA CYS A 28 -10.14 -23.01 2.64
C CYS A 28 -10.91 -22.69 3.93
N PRO A 29 -10.58 -23.34 5.06
CA PRO A 29 -11.30 -23.14 6.32
C PRO A 29 -10.96 -21.81 7.03
N ALA A 30 -10.31 -20.86 6.34
CA ALA A 30 -10.01 -19.55 6.92
C ALA A 30 -11.30 -18.79 7.22
N GLU A 31 -11.38 -18.25 8.43
CA GLU A 31 -12.46 -17.39 8.92
C GLU A 31 -11.84 -16.15 9.56
N GLU A 32 -12.42 -14.98 9.28
CA GLU A 32 -12.03 -13.72 9.91
C GLU A 32 -13.28 -13.02 10.47
N THR A 33 -13.11 -12.35 11.61
CA THR A 33 -14.18 -11.56 12.21
C THR A 33 -13.80 -10.08 12.27
N LEU A 34 -14.79 -9.22 12.10
CA LEU A 34 -14.62 -7.80 12.44
C LEU A 34 -14.91 -7.62 13.93
N GLY A 35 -14.13 -6.75 14.60
CA GLY A 35 -14.41 -6.32 15.97
C GLY A 35 -15.78 -5.64 16.07
N ARG A 36 -16.26 -5.35 17.28
CA ARG A 36 -17.62 -4.83 17.53
C ARG A 36 -18.01 -3.69 16.56
N GLN A 37 -19.00 -3.95 15.69
CA GLN A 37 -19.56 -2.96 14.76
C GLN A 37 -21.07 -2.82 14.99
N ASN A 38 -21.55 -1.59 15.16
CA ASN A 38 -22.97 -1.28 15.32
C ASN A 38 -23.60 -0.78 14.01
N TYR A 39 -23.34 -1.47 12.89
CA TYR A 39 -23.91 -1.07 11.59
C TYR A 39 -25.35 -1.58 11.42
N GLY A 40 -26.25 -0.69 11.02
CA GLY A 40 -27.55 -1.07 10.48
C GLY A 40 -27.41 -1.82 9.14
N PRO A 41 -28.46 -2.54 8.67
CA PRO A 41 -28.38 -3.38 7.48
C PRO A 41 -27.88 -2.67 6.22
N GLY A 42 -28.30 -1.42 5.99
CA GLY A 42 -27.86 -0.64 4.83
C GLY A 42 -26.39 -0.21 4.88
N GLU A 43 -25.88 0.09 6.08
CA GLU A 43 -24.49 0.52 6.27
C GLU A 43 -23.54 -0.68 6.31
N ALA A 44 -24.01 -1.83 6.78
CA ALA A 44 -23.24 -3.07 6.76
C ALA A 44 -22.84 -3.47 5.33
N VAL A 45 -23.74 -3.32 4.35
CA VAL A 45 -23.46 -3.61 2.93
C VAL A 45 -22.33 -2.75 2.37
N LYS A 46 -22.14 -1.54 2.90
CA LYS A 46 -21.11 -0.60 2.44
C LYS A 46 -19.78 -0.75 3.20
N GLN A 47 -19.86 -0.90 4.52
CA GLN A 47 -18.69 -0.84 5.40
C GLN A 47 -18.03 -2.20 5.61
N VAL A 48 -18.81 -3.28 5.69
CA VAL A 48 -18.27 -4.62 5.92
C VAL A 48 -17.33 -5.08 4.79
N PRO A 49 -17.65 -4.92 3.49
CA PRO A 49 -16.70 -5.21 2.42
C PRO A 49 -15.40 -4.43 2.56
N LYS A 50 -15.49 -3.10 2.75
CA LYS A 50 -14.33 -2.22 2.87
C LYS A 50 -13.40 -2.64 4.01
N LYS A 51 -13.97 -3.02 5.16
CA LYS A 51 -13.20 -3.45 6.33
C LYS A 51 -12.53 -4.81 6.13
N PHE A 52 -13.19 -5.76 5.47
CA PHE A 52 -12.56 -7.04 5.11
C PHE A 52 -11.50 -6.89 4.02
N SER A 53 -11.74 -6.05 3.00
CA SER A 53 -10.74 -5.72 1.98
C SER A 53 -9.51 -5.02 2.55
N ALA A 54 -9.67 -4.15 3.55
CA ALA A 54 -8.55 -3.55 4.27
C ALA A 54 -7.71 -4.58 5.04
N LYS A 55 -8.30 -5.72 5.42
CA LYS A 55 -7.60 -6.88 6.00
C LYS A 55 -7.04 -7.84 4.94
N GLY A 56 -7.09 -7.48 3.66
CA GLY A 56 -6.56 -8.27 2.54
C GLY A 56 -7.51 -9.34 1.99
N TRP A 57 -8.77 -9.38 2.44
CA TRP A 57 -9.75 -10.33 1.90
C TRP A 57 -10.33 -9.85 0.57
N THR A 58 -10.47 -10.78 -0.38
CA THR A 58 -11.21 -10.54 -1.62
C THR A 58 -12.68 -10.79 -1.34
N VAL A 59 -13.51 -9.76 -1.51
CA VAL A 59 -14.95 -9.82 -1.27
C VAL A 59 -15.65 -10.05 -2.61
N GLY A 60 -16.25 -11.24 -2.76
CA GLY A 60 -16.82 -11.69 -4.02
C GLY A 60 -18.05 -10.89 -4.49
N GLY A 61 -18.26 -10.80 -5.80
CA GLY A 61 -19.45 -10.17 -6.36
C GLY A 61 -20.74 -10.96 -6.14
N ALA A 62 -20.64 -12.25 -5.80
CA ALA A 62 -21.77 -13.10 -5.50
C ALA A 62 -22.41 -12.73 -4.15
N ASN A 63 -23.74 -12.64 -4.11
CA ASN A 63 -24.49 -12.21 -2.93
C ASN A 63 -24.49 -13.24 -1.79
N ASP A 64 -24.09 -14.49 -2.07
CA ASP A 64 -24.04 -15.62 -1.14
C ASP A 64 -22.68 -15.78 -0.45
N GLY A 65 -21.67 -14.99 -0.82
CA GLY A 65 -20.31 -15.08 -0.27
C GLY A 65 -19.47 -16.23 -0.85
N SER A 66 -19.97 -16.95 -1.86
CA SER A 66 -19.25 -18.08 -2.48
C SER A 66 -17.95 -17.68 -3.21
N ALA A 67 -17.80 -16.40 -3.53
CA ALA A 67 -16.62 -15.84 -4.17
C ALA A 67 -15.71 -15.06 -3.20
N ASP A 68 -15.90 -15.20 -1.89
CA ASP A 68 -15.02 -14.60 -0.89
C ASP A 68 -13.73 -15.42 -0.71
N LEU A 69 -12.58 -14.77 -0.84
CA LEU A 69 -11.28 -15.41 -0.71
C LEU A 69 -10.46 -14.74 0.39
N CYS A 70 -9.81 -15.55 1.21
CA CYS A 70 -8.83 -15.05 2.17
C CYS A 70 -7.56 -14.56 1.45
N PRO A 71 -6.72 -13.74 2.10
CA PRO A 71 -5.51 -13.19 1.48
C PRO A 71 -4.58 -14.25 0.87
N ALA A 72 -4.54 -15.44 1.46
CA ALA A 72 -3.73 -16.54 0.96
C ALA A 72 -4.33 -17.20 -0.29
N CYS A 73 -5.65 -17.35 -0.38
CA CYS A 73 -6.31 -17.93 -1.55
C CYS A 73 -6.37 -16.92 -2.71
N SER A 74 -6.63 -15.65 -2.41
CA SER A 74 -6.64 -14.60 -3.43
C SER A 74 -5.27 -14.37 -4.07
N GLY A 75 -4.19 -14.45 -3.29
CA GLY A 75 -2.81 -14.45 -3.81
C GLY A 75 -2.56 -15.61 -4.79
N ARG A 76 -2.97 -16.83 -4.44
CA ARG A 76 -2.84 -18.01 -5.32
C ARG A 76 -3.65 -17.89 -6.61
N HIS A 77 -4.82 -17.27 -6.58
CA HIS A 77 -5.62 -17.01 -7.79
C HIS A 77 -4.99 -15.97 -8.71
N ARG A 78 -4.31 -14.97 -8.15
CA ARG A 78 -3.60 -13.95 -8.94
C ARG A 78 -2.38 -14.51 -9.66
N GLU A 79 -1.70 -15.48 -9.05
CA GLU A 79 -0.50 -16.13 -9.60
C GLU A 79 -0.81 -17.24 -10.62
N ARG A 80 -2.06 -17.73 -10.66
CA ARG A 80 -2.48 -18.68 -11.70
C ARG A 80 -2.63 -17.93 -13.02
N PRO A 81 -1.88 -18.29 -14.08
CA PRO A 81 -2.12 -17.76 -15.41
C PRO A 81 -3.54 -18.14 -15.80
N HIS A 82 -4.39 -17.14 -16.02
CA HIS A 82 -5.69 -17.35 -16.63
C HIS A 82 -5.44 -17.77 -18.07
N LEU A 83 -5.41 -19.09 -18.30
CA LEU A 83 -5.55 -19.66 -19.63
C LEU A 83 -6.85 -19.10 -20.20
N LYS A 84 -6.75 -18.14 -21.11
CA LYS A 84 -7.88 -17.67 -21.91
C LYS A 84 -8.34 -18.85 -22.75
N LEU A 85 -9.35 -19.56 -22.26
CA LEU A 85 -10.09 -20.51 -23.06
C LEU A 85 -10.84 -19.68 -24.12
N VAL A 86 -10.33 -19.68 -25.35
CA VAL A 86 -11.02 -19.07 -26.48
C VAL A 86 -12.24 -19.95 -26.76
N SER A 87 -13.41 -19.49 -26.37
CA SER A 87 -14.68 -20.10 -26.74
C SER A 87 -14.87 -20.00 -28.26
N PRO A 88 -15.14 -21.09 -28.99
CA PRO A 88 -15.41 -21.02 -30.42
C PRO A 88 -16.84 -20.50 -30.61
N THR A 89 -16.99 -19.31 -31.17
CA THR A 89 -18.30 -18.85 -31.67
C THR A 89 -18.39 -19.17 -33.16
N THR A 90 -19.45 -19.89 -33.46
CA THR A 90 -19.98 -20.40 -34.73
C THR A 90 -20.02 -19.34 -35.86
N GLU A 91 -19.60 -19.78 -37.07
CA GLU A 91 -20.07 -19.48 -38.45
C GLU A 91 -20.54 -18.04 -38.79
N GLU A 92 -20.21 -17.35 -39.88
CA GLU A 92 -19.60 -17.63 -41.21
C GLU A 92 -19.53 -16.24 -41.97
N PRO A 93 -19.12 -16.11 -43.26
CA PRO A 93 -17.78 -16.12 -43.83
C PRO A 93 -17.43 -14.78 -44.56
N ILE A 94 -16.22 -14.64 -45.10
CA ILE A 94 -15.88 -14.10 -46.46
C ILE A 94 -14.37 -13.74 -46.54
N MET A 95 -13.67 -14.62 -47.26
CA MET A 95 -12.62 -14.40 -48.26
C MET A 95 -11.22 -13.81 -47.93
N LYS A 96 -10.23 -14.69 -48.19
CA LYS A 96 -8.99 -14.51 -49.00
C LYS A 96 -7.96 -13.51 -48.42
N HIS A 97 -6.76 -13.91 -48.03
CA HIS A 97 -5.71 -14.44 -48.92
C HIS A 97 -4.65 -15.32 -48.19
N THR A 98 -4.24 -16.37 -48.91
CA THR A 98 -3.03 -17.24 -48.82
C THR A 98 -1.72 -16.44 -48.77
N LYS A 99 -0.60 -16.83 -48.13
CA LYS A 99 0.24 -18.06 -48.27
C LYS A 99 1.29 -18.17 -47.11
N PRO A 100 2.02 -19.30 -46.95
CA PRO A 100 2.65 -19.77 -45.69
C PRO A 100 4.20 -19.81 -45.64
N ALA A 101 4.71 -20.18 -44.44
CA ALA A 101 5.98 -20.85 -44.07
C ALA A 101 7.28 -20.00 -44.16
N ASP A 102 8.26 -20.03 -43.24
CA ASP A 102 8.97 -21.17 -42.60
C ASP A 102 9.69 -20.76 -41.27
N PRO A 103 10.36 -21.69 -40.54
CA PRO A 103 10.57 -21.62 -39.09
C PRO A 103 12.03 -21.58 -38.58
N ILE A 104 12.15 -21.49 -37.24
CA ILE A 104 13.28 -21.83 -36.33
C ILE A 104 14.53 -20.93 -36.34
N ALA A 105 14.80 -20.27 -35.20
CA ALA A 105 16.13 -20.28 -34.56
C ALA A 105 16.05 -19.73 -33.13
N ALA A 106 16.46 -20.57 -32.16
CA ALA A 106 16.72 -20.19 -30.78
C ALA A 106 18.17 -19.69 -30.64
N VAL A 107 18.41 -18.62 -29.86
CA VAL A 107 19.53 -18.52 -28.88
C VAL A 107 19.44 -17.25 -28.03
N ALA A 108 19.48 -17.47 -26.71
CA ALA A 108 20.19 -16.75 -25.64
C ALA A 108 20.35 -15.21 -25.67
N GLY A 109 20.00 -14.56 -24.54
CA GLY A 109 20.65 -13.29 -24.15
C GLY A 109 19.84 -12.40 -23.22
N ILE A 110 20.22 -12.38 -21.94
CA ILE A 110 19.74 -11.49 -20.86
C ILE A 110 19.68 -10.02 -21.32
N THR A 111 18.51 -9.37 -21.27
CA THR A 111 18.41 -7.90 -21.22
C THR A 111 17.06 -7.44 -20.63
N LYS A 112 17.13 -6.65 -19.54
CA LYS A 112 16.32 -5.47 -19.13
C LYS A 112 14.77 -5.58 -19.17
N PRO A 113 13.99 -4.99 -18.24
CA PRO A 113 12.53 -4.96 -18.35
C PRO A 113 12.15 -4.24 -19.65
N SER A 114 11.80 -5.03 -20.67
CA SER A 114 11.40 -4.52 -21.97
C SER A 114 10.05 -3.86 -21.77
N ALA A 115 10.01 -2.57 -22.08
CA ALA A 115 8.80 -1.86 -22.41
C ALA A 115 7.90 -2.79 -23.24
N GLU A 116 6.68 -3.04 -22.74
CA GLU A 116 5.60 -3.55 -23.57
C GLU A 116 5.49 -2.66 -24.81
N PRO A 117 5.22 -3.22 -26.01
CA PRO A 117 5.00 -2.42 -27.21
C PRO A 117 4.02 -1.32 -26.87
N LEU A 118 4.35 -0.08 -27.26
CA LEU A 118 3.55 1.12 -27.04
C LEU A 118 2.10 0.80 -27.39
N ARG A 119 1.30 0.39 -26.39
CA ARG A 119 -0.14 0.46 -26.52
C ARG A 119 -0.38 1.94 -26.73
N GLU A 120 -0.85 2.30 -27.90
CA GLU A 120 -1.31 3.66 -28.13
C GLU A 120 -2.56 3.84 -27.27
N MET A 121 -2.54 4.88 -26.45
CA MET A 121 -3.67 5.24 -25.62
C MET A 121 -4.88 5.48 -26.53
N SER A 122 -5.90 4.63 -26.42
CA SER A 122 -7.14 4.82 -27.19
C SER A 122 -7.83 6.11 -26.75
N ARG A 123 -8.65 6.68 -27.64
CA ARG A 123 -9.46 7.87 -27.31
C ARG A 123 -10.39 7.62 -26.12
N ASP A 124 -10.87 6.39 -25.97
CA ASP A 124 -11.74 6.01 -24.86
C ASP A 124 -10.95 5.87 -23.55
N ASP A 125 -9.73 5.34 -23.59
CA ASP A 125 -8.83 5.31 -22.43
C ASP A 125 -8.50 6.74 -21.97
N ARG A 126 -8.24 7.65 -22.92
CA ARG A 126 -7.99 9.07 -22.62
C ARG A 126 -9.18 9.73 -21.93
N ARG A 127 -10.40 9.46 -22.40
CA ARG A 127 -11.63 10.01 -21.79
C ARG A 127 -11.84 9.53 -20.37
N VAL A 128 -11.62 8.23 -20.13
CA VAL A 128 -11.81 7.63 -18.80
C VAL A 128 -10.76 8.14 -17.82
N ILE A 129 -9.50 8.25 -18.24
CA ILE A 129 -8.42 8.82 -17.42
C ILE A 129 -8.70 10.30 -17.12
N PHE A 130 -9.09 11.09 -18.13
CA PHE A 130 -9.41 12.50 -17.94
C PHE A 130 -10.54 12.70 -16.94
N ALA A 131 -11.66 11.98 -17.09
CA ALA A 131 -12.80 12.09 -16.19
C ALA A 131 -12.45 11.70 -14.75
N LYS A 132 -11.55 10.73 -14.58
CA LYS A 132 -11.07 10.34 -13.25
C LYS A 132 -10.15 11.40 -12.65
N LEU A 133 -9.25 11.96 -13.44
CA LEU A 133 -8.36 13.03 -13.00
C LEU A 133 -9.16 14.28 -12.61
N ASP A 134 -10.20 14.64 -13.36
CA ASP A 134 -11.10 15.76 -13.04
C ASP A 134 -11.78 15.61 -11.65
N ASP A 135 -12.12 14.37 -11.26
CA ASP A 135 -12.74 14.08 -9.96
C ASP A 135 -11.73 14.11 -8.79
N VAL A 136 -10.48 13.70 -9.02
CA VAL A 136 -9.50 13.49 -7.93
C VAL A 136 -8.40 14.54 -7.86
N TYR A 137 -8.20 15.34 -8.91
CA TYR A 137 -7.21 16.39 -9.03
C TYR A 137 -7.85 17.74 -8.70
N VAL A 138 -7.41 18.36 -7.60
CA VAL A 138 -8.08 19.52 -7.02
C VAL A 138 -7.74 20.79 -7.80
N ASP A 139 -6.45 21.08 -7.95
CA ASP A 139 -5.94 22.21 -8.72
C ASP A 139 -4.43 22.05 -8.95
N GLU A 140 -3.80 22.93 -9.74
CA GLU A 140 -2.37 22.86 -10.05
C GLU A 140 -1.45 23.04 -8.82
N LYS A 141 -1.89 23.74 -7.77
CA LYS A 141 -1.10 24.04 -6.57
C LYS A 141 -1.21 22.93 -5.51
N THR A 142 -2.43 22.45 -5.31
CA THR A 142 -2.77 21.38 -4.37
C THR A 142 -2.45 20.00 -4.97
N GLY A 143 -2.57 19.86 -6.28
CA GLY A 143 -2.42 18.61 -7.00
C GLY A 143 -3.55 17.64 -6.70
N TYR A 144 -3.18 16.41 -6.31
CA TYR A 144 -4.14 15.37 -5.95
C TYR A 144 -4.84 15.61 -4.61
N SER A 145 -6.11 15.22 -4.53
CA SER A 145 -6.83 15.07 -3.27
C SER A 145 -6.20 14.00 -2.36
N ALA A 146 -6.47 14.08 -1.05
CA ALA A 146 -5.78 13.32 -0.03
C ALA A 146 -5.76 11.80 -0.31
N GLY A 147 -4.54 11.28 -0.51
CA GLY A 147 -4.29 9.85 -0.72
C GLY A 147 -4.51 9.38 -2.17
N TRP A 148 -4.72 10.27 -3.14
CA TRP A 148 -4.68 9.96 -4.57
C TRP A 148 -3.31 10.25 -5.17
N THR A 149 -2.93 9.43 -6.15
CA THR A 149 -1.68 9.53 -6.91
C THR A 149 -1.90 8.94 -8.31
N ASP A 150 -0.97 9.21 -9.24
CA ASP A 150 -0.97 8.58 -10.58
C ASP A 150 -1.08 7.04 -10.48
N ASP A 151 -0.36 6.44 -9.53
CA ASP A 151 -0.35 4.99 -9.31
C ASP A 151 -1.73 4.46 -8.87
N LYS A 152 -2.43 5.23 -8.05
CA LYS A 152 -3.76 4.84 -7.56
C LYS A 152 -4.82 4.99 -8.64
N VAL A 153 -4.75 6.05 -9.44
CA VAL A 153 -5.63 6.25 -10.61
C VAL A 153 -5.39 5.15 -11.66
N ALA A 154 -4.11 4.84 -11.95
CA ALA A 154 -3.73 3.77 -12.86
C ALA A 154 -4.26 2.40 -12.42
N THR A 155 -4.13 2.10 -11.12
CA THR A 155 -4.63 0.85 -10.53
C THR A 155 -6.16 0.76 -10.57
N ASP A 156 -6.87 1.86 -10.30
CA ASP A 156 -8.33 1.93 -10.30
C ASP A 156 -8.91 1.73 -11.71
N LEU A 157 -8.24 2.27 -12.74
CA LEU A 157 -8.68 2.19 -14.13
C LEU A 157 -8.08 1.01 -14.91
N GLY A 158 -7.07 0.32 -14.37
CA GLY A 158 -6.37 -0.76 -15.05
C GLY A 158 -5.51 -0.30 -16.24
N VAL A 159 -5.10 0.97 -16.24
CA VAL A 159 -4.33 1.60 -17.32
C VAL A 159 -2.87 1.82 -16.90
N PRO A 160 -1.92 1.92 -17.84
CA PRO A 160 -0.54 2.26 -17.52
C PRO A 160 -0.43 3.62 -16.80
N ARG A 161 0.34 3.67 -15.71
CA ARG A 161 0.64 4.91 -14.97
C ARG A 161 1.25 6.00 -15.87
N ALA A 162 2.03 5.62 -16.86
CA ALA A 162 2.59 6.55 -17.83
C ALA A 162 1.51 7.36 -18.56
N TRP A 163 0.37 6.74 -18.92
CA TRP A 163 -0.73 7.47 -19.58
C TRP A 163 -1.41 8.46 -18.64
N VAL A 164 -1.56 8.09 -17.37
CA VAL A 164 -2.10 8.99 -16.34
C VAL A 164 -1.18 10.19 -16.15
N ALA A 165 0.14 9.96 -16.06
CA ALA A 165 1.13 11.03 -15.96
C ALA A 165 1.09 11.95 -17.19
N THR A 166 1.06 11.38 -18.41
CA THR A 166 0.95 12.16 -19.65
C THR A 166 -0.31 13.02 -19.68
N ILE A 167 -1.49 12.46 -19.38
CA ILE A 167 -2.74 13.24 -19.39
C ILE A 167 -2.74 14.30 -18.28
N ARG A 168 -2.21 13.97 -17.10
CA ARG A 168 -2.07 14.93 -16.01
C ARG A 168 -1.18 16.10 -16.41
N ASP A 169 0.01 15.83 -16.95
CA ASP A 169 0.94 16.87 -17.38
C ASP A 169 0.36 17.72 -18.53
N GLU A 170 -0.36 17.11 -19.48
CA GLU A 170 -0.97 17.79 -20.62
C GLU A 170 -2.18 18.66 -20.24
N ASN A 171 -2.98 18.28 -19.23
CA ASN A 171 -4.32 18.86 -19.01
C ASN A 171 -4.52 19.47 -17.61
N PHE A 172 -3.71 19.09 -16.61
CA PHE A 172 -3.90 19.46 -15.20
C PHE A 172 -2.65 20.08 -14.56
N GLY A 173 -1.45 19.74 -15.02
CA GLY A 173 -0.18 20.29 -14.54
C GLY A 173 0.71 19.28 -13.80
N PRO A 174 1.89 19.73 -13.32
CA PRO A 174 2.87 18.87 -12.68
C PRO A 174 2.35 18.36 -11.32
N GLY A 175 2.46 17.04 -11.11
CA GLY A 175 1.86 16.30 -10.00
C GLY A 175 2.64 16.44 -8.71
N VAL A 176 3.07 17.65 -8.39
CA VAL A 176 3.82 17.97 -7.18
C VAL A 176 2.80 18.44 -6.14
N ASN A 177 2.60 17.62 -5.12
CA ASN A 177 1.80 18.03 -3.98
C ASN A 177 2.66 18.96 -3.10
N GLU A 178 2.31 20.25 -3.03
CA GLU A 178 3.01 21.25 -2.22
C GLU A 178 3.09 20.82 -0.74
N GLU A 179 2.04 20.18 -0.22
CA GLU A 179 2.00 19.66 1.16
C GLU A 179 3.00 18.51 1.34
N LEU A 180 3.13 17.61 0.37
CA LEU A 180 4.16 16.56 0.41
C LEU A 180 5.57 17.16 0.42
N THR A 181 5.80 18.18 -0.41
CA THR A 181 7.09 18.88 -0.49
C THR A 181 7.43 19.57 0.83
N LYS A 182 6.43 20.22 1.43
CA LYS A 182 6.54 20.88 2.73
C LYS A 182 6.82 19.87 3.84
N ILE A 183 6.08 18.76 3.91
CA ILE A 183 6.28 17.69 4.90
C ILE A 183 7.68 17.09 4.77
N LEU A 184 8.15 16.82 3.55
CA LEU A 184 9.52 16.33 3.33
C LEU A 184 10.58 17.35 3.79
N GLY A 185 10.32 18.64 3.58
CA GLY A 185 11.15 19.73 4.10
C GLY A 185 11.18 19.75 5.64
N GLU A 186 10.02 19.66 6.29
CA GLU A 186 9.88 19.61 7.75
C GLU A 186 10.58 18.39 8.35
N VAL A 187 10.45 17.22 7.73
CA VAL A 187 11.17 15.99 8.14
C VAL A 187 12.69 16.19 8.01
N GLY A 188 13.15 16.81 6.93
CA GLY A 188 14.57 17.11 6.73
C GLY A 188 15.13 18.08 7.76
N GLU A 189 14.35 19.07 8.18
CA GLU A 189 14.73 20.00 9.24
C GLU A 189 14.75 19.31 10.61
N LEU A 190 13.69 18.56 10.96
CA LEU A 190 13.63 17.81 12.21
C LEU A 190 14.77 16.79 12.33
N THR A 191 15.15 16.16 11.21
CA THR A 191 16.29 15.23 11.19
C THR A 191 17.61 15.94 11.51
N ARG A 192 17.83 17.15 10.97
CA ARG A 192 19.01 17.97 11.28
C ARG A 192 19.03 18.40 12.75
N GLN A 193 17.88 18.81 13.27
CA GLN A 193 17.74 19.16 14.69
C GLN A 193 18.03 17.96 15.59
N HIS A 194 17.50 16.79 15.25
CA HIS A 194 17.74 15.54 15.97
C HIS A 194 19.23 15.19 16.02
N GLU A 195 19.94 15.25 14.88
CA GLU A 195 21.38 14.97 14.86
C GLU A 195 22.17 16.01 15.66
N GLY A 196 21.76 17.28 15.66
CA GLY A 196 22.33 18.32 16.51
C GLY A 196 22.11 18.09 18.01
N VAL A 197 20.94 17.60 18.42
CA VAL A 197 20.67 17.19 19.81
C VAL A 197 21.54 16.00 20.19
N LYS A 198 21.63 14.99 19.33
CA LYS A 198 22.43 13.79 19.54
C LYS A 198 23.91 14.10 19.70
N SER A 199 24.46 15.01 18.88
CA SER A 199 25.84 15.48 19.03
C SER A 199 26.07 16.14 20.39
N ARG A 200 25.17 17.02 20.83
CA ARG A 200 25.25 17.65 22.16
C ARG A 200 25.17 16.63 23.31
N LEU A 201 24.33 15.61 23.19
CA LEU A 201 24.26 14.52 24.16
C LEU A 201 25.60 13.76 24.26
N SER A 202 26.22 13.46 23.12
CA SER A 202 27.53 12.77 23.12
C SER A 202 28.62 13.60 23.79
N GLU A 203 28.58 14.93 23.64
CA GLU A 203 29.54 15.82 24.30
C GLU A 203 29.30 15.89 25.80
N LEU A 204 28.04 16.00 26.24
CA LEU A 204 27.70 15.96 27.66
C LEU A 204 28.14 14.66 28.32
N GLN A 205 27.99 13.51 27.64
CA GLN A 205 28.48 12.22 28.14
C GLN A 205 30.00 12.22 28.31
N ARG A 206 30.75 12.82 27.37
CA ARG A 206 32.21 12.94 27.52
C ARG A 206 32.58 13.79 28.73
N LEU A 207 31.92 14.94 28.91
CA LEU A 207 32.15 15.81 30.05
C LEU A 207 31.82 15.11 31.38
N GLU A 208 30.72 14.35 31.43
CA GLU A 208 30.36 13.55 32.60
C GLU A 208 31.46 12.53 32.94
N THR A 209 31.95 11.79 31.94
CA THR A 209 33.02 10.80 32.17
C THR A 209 34.33 11.45 32.63
N ALA A 210 34.67 12.63 32.08
CA ALA A 210 35.85 13.38 32.50
C ALA A 210 35.73 13.86 33.95
N LEU A 211 34.56 14.42 34.32
CA LEU A 211 34.30 14.87 35.67
C LEU A 211 34.33 13.71 36.68
N ALA A 212 33.78 12.55 36.31
CA ALA A 212 33.85 11.34 37.14
C ALA A 212 35.30 10.90 37.39
N ALA A 213 36.16 10.96 36.37
CA ALA A 213 37.59 10.65 36.51
C ALA A 213 38.32 11.65 37.43
N ASP A 214 37.98 12.94 37.32
CA ASP A 214 38.54 13.99 38.17
C ASP A 214 38.13 13.80 39.65
N ILE A 215 36.85 13.50 39.90
CA ILE A 215 36.33 13.17 41.23
C ILE A 215 37.10 11.99 41.82
N ALA A 216 37.30 10.92 41.04
CA ALA A 216 38.06 9.75 41.49
C ALA A 216 39.51 10.09 41.85
N ARG A 217 40.19 10.91 41.03
CA ARG A 217 41.57 11.38 41.28
C ARG A 217 41.68 12.21 42.56
N ILE A 218 40.77 13.16 42.76
CA ILE A 218 40.75 14.03 43.95
C ILE A 218 40.46 13.18 45.19
N THR A 219 39.45 12.31 45.14
CA THR A 219 39.08 11.42 46.25
C THR A 219 40.23 10.49 46.63
N GLY A 220 40.93 9.92 45.66
CA GLY A 220 42.12 9.09 45.90
C GLY A 220 43.27 9.88 46.55
N THR A 221 43.48 11.13 46.13
CA THR A 221 44.50 12.02 46.72
C THR A 221 44.15 12.41 48.16
N ALA A 222 42.88 12.75 48.42
CA ALA A 222 42.40 13.05 49.77
C ALA A 222 42.61 11.87 50.73
N LYS A 223 42.29 10.64 50.29
CA LYS A 223 42.54 9.42 51.09
C LYS A 223 44.02 9.22 51.42
N ARG A 224 44.93 9.47 50.47
CA ARG A 224 46.38 9.39 50.72
C ARG A 224 46.84 10.39 51.77
N LEU A 225 46.36 11.63 51.69
CA LEU A 225 46.70 12.68 52.66
C LEU A 225 46.18 12.35 54.07
N GLN A 226 44.96 11.83 54.19
CA GLN A 226 44.40 11.38 55.48
C GLN A 226 45.20 10.25 56.13
N GLY A 227 45.69 9.30 55.33
CA GLY A 227 46.55 8.22 55.84
C GLY A 227 47.89 8.71 56.40
N LEU A 228 48.40 9.82 55.88
CA LEU A 228 49.64 10.44 56.36
C LEU A 228 49.44 11.27 57.64
N THR A 229 48.27 11.88 57.81
CA THR A 229 47.97 12.70 59.01
C THR A 229 47.47 11.88 60.19
N GLY A 230 46.88 10.70 59.98
CA GLY A 230 46.40 9.80 61.04
C GLY A 230 47.45 8.86 61.64
N ALA A 231 48.70 8.90 61.18
CA ALA A 231 49.80 8.04 61.63
C ALA A 231 50.73 8.70 62.68
N ARG A 232 50.26 9.75 63.37
CA ARG A 232 50.96 10.42 64.47
C ARG A 232 50.19 10.28 65.78
#